data_AF-A0A1E5ULF2-F1
#
_entry.id   AF-A0A1E5ULF2-F1
#
_cell.length_a   1.000
_cell.length_b   1.000
_cell.length_c   1.000
_cell.angle_alpha   90.00
_cell.angle_beta   90.00
_cell.angle_gamma   90.00
#
_symmetry.space_group_name_H-M   'P 1'
#
loop_
_entity.id
_entity.type
_entity.pdbx_description
1 polymer ?
#
loop_
_entity_poly.entity_id
_entity_poly.type
_entity_poly.pdbx_seq_one_letter_code
_entity_poly.pdbx_strand_id
1 'polypeptide(L)'
;MAAVFGEAKPENGDHDADAHPHRPVLFHAHVHSQGPLRVVATDLCSIAWDCSLDMDDLQDLNLFSYPCFASDVLLASNPDPNPKQDDVGIGGSCSDFLDYLYSSFSSAQVRLRFPAAQGPGTAELVATKAKGLPRIAISLHPVAASALKDVIADFSLALYASYKTKQEHASREQERVSQLMESLASQRVVASPSKVPPAKAVKWVAPVSRRARVRGALLQDTEENDDDDS
;
A
#
# COMPACT_ATOMS: atom_id res chain seq x y z
N MET A 1 -10.17 8.25 -11.44
CA MET A 1 -9.21 7.52 -10.58
C MET A 1 -8.66 6.34 -11.36
N ALA A 2 -7.41 5.95 -11.13
CA ALA A 2 -6.76 4.87 -11.87
C ALA A 2 -7.05 3.51 -11.23
N ALA A 3 -7.12 2.47 -12.06
CA ALA A 3 -7.14 1.09 -11.61
C ALA A 3 -5.90 0.73 -10.76
N VAL A 4 -6.11 -0.01 -9.67
CA VAL A 4 -5.03 -0.59 -8.86
C VAL A 4 -4.99 -2.09 -9.09
N PHE A 5 -3.81 -2.58 -9.46
CA PHE A 5 -3.52 -4.00 -9.60
C PHE A 5 -2.51 -4.41 -8.53
N GLY A 6 -2.70 -5.60 -7.97
CA GLY A 6 -1.76 -6.15 -7.01
C GLY A 6 -1.89 -7.67 -6.87
N GLU A 7 -1.08 -8.21 -5.97
CA GLU A 7 -1.06 -9.62 -5.61
C GLU A 7 -1.56 -9.76 -4.17
N ALA A 8 -2.54 -10.63 -3.96
CA ALA A 8 -3.05 -11.01 -2.65
C ALA A 8 -2.49 -12.37 -2.27
N LYS A 9 -1.82 -12.43 -1.12
CA LYS A 9 -1.29 -13.70 -0.59
C LYS A 9 -2.39 -14.42 0.19
N PRO A 10 -2.55 -15.74 0.04
CA PRO A 10 -3.47 -16.49 0.89
C PRO A 10 -3.04 -16.33 2.35
N GLU A 11 -4.00 -16.08 3.24
CA GLU A 11 -3.73 -16.12 4.67
C GLU A 11 -3.59 -17.59 5.07
N ASN A 12 -2.38 -17.98 5.52
CA ASN A 12 -2.10 -19.36 5.94
C ASN A 12 -3.08 -19.77 7.04
N GLY A 13 -4.07 -20.58 6.69
CA GLY A 13 -4.91 -21.30 7.64
C GLY A 13 -4.25 -22.64 7.97
N ASP A 14 -4.14 -22.98 9.24
CA ASP A 14 -3.50 -24.22 9.70
C ASP A 14 -4.26 -25.50 9.32
N HIS A 15 -5.45 -25.43 8.72
CA HIS A 15 -6.18 -26.63 8.29
C HIS A 15 -7.07 -26.34 7.09
N ASP A 16 -6.69 -26.87 5.93
CA ASP A 16 -7.48 -27.70 5.00
C ASP A 16 -6.88 -27.57 3.59
N ALA A 17 -6.07 -28.56 3.22
CA ALA A 17 -5.07 -28.44 2.17
C ALA A 17 -5.60 -28.53 0.72
N ASP A 18 -6.89 -28.75 0.50
CA ASP A 18 -7.36 -29.16 -0.83
C ASP A 18 -8.38 -28.22 -1.51
N ALA A 19 -8.89 -27.18 -0.82
CA ALA A 19 -9.95 -26.31 -1.38
C ALA A 19 -9.52 -24.89 -1.77
N HIS A 20 -8.36 -24.41 -1.32
CA HIS A 20 -7.99 -22.99 -1.43
C HIS A 20 -6.72 -22.78 -2.27
N PRO A 21 -6.59 -21.63 -2.96
CA PRO A 21 -5.41 -21.34 -3.75
C PRO A 21 -4.17 -21.26 -2.87
N HIS A 22 -3.28 -22.24 -3.00
CA HIS A 22 -1.92 -22.21 -2.43
C HIS A 22 -1.01 -21.18 -3.11
N ARG A 23 -1.48 -20.56 -4.20
CA ARG A 23 -0.75 -19.59 -4.99
C ARG A 23 -1.31 -18.19 -4.73
N PRO A 24 -0.47 -17.16 -4.82
CA PRO A 24 -0.96 -15.79 -4.79
C PRO A 24 -1.97 -15.54 -5.91
N VAL A 25 -2.98 -14.74 -5.59
CA VAL A 25 -4.08 -14.39 -6.50
C VAL A 25 -3.88 -12.94 -6.93
N LEU A 26 -4.10 -12.63 -8.20
CA LEU A 26 -4.05 -11.24 -8.66
C LEU A 26 -5.37 -10.56 -8.37
N PHE A 27 -5.34 -9.30 -7.95
CA PHE A 27 -6.55 -8.49 -7.78
C PHE A 27 -6.48 -7.21 -8.58
N HIS A 28 -7.65 -6.68 -8.89
CA HIS A 28 -7.86 -5.44 -9.61
C HIS A 28 -9.03 -4.68 -8.97
N ALA A 29 -8.77 -3.46 -8.50
CA ALA A 29 -9.75 -2.55 -7.97
C ALA A 29 -9.87 -1.33 -8.89
N HIS A 30 -11.08 -1.06 -9.40
CA HIS A 30 -11.32 0.09 -10.27
C HIS A 30 -12.70 0.69 -10.05
N VAL A 31 -12.76 2.02 -10.17
CA VAL A 31 -14.01 2.77 -10.19
C VAL A 31 -14.33 3.11 -11.63
N HIS A 32 -15.53 2.72 -12.08
CA HIS A 32 -16.07 3.24 -13.34
C HIS A 32 -16.39 4.72 -13.15
N SER A 33 -16.24 5.56 -14.18
CA SER A 33 -16.26 7.04 -14.09
C SER A 33 -17.44 7.68 -13.33
N GLN A 34 -18.56 6.98 -13.16
CA GLN A 34 -19.68 7.35 -12.27
C GLN A 34 -20.32 6.11 -11.60
N GLY A 35 -19.57 5.01 -11.47
CA GLY A 35 -20.08 3.71 -11.04
C GLY A 35 -19.50 3.24 -9.71
N PRO A 36 -19.99 2.10 -9.21
CA PRO A 36 -19.47 1.48 -8.00
C PRO A 36 -17.98 1.11 -8.14
N LEU A 37 -17.30 0.96 -7.01
CA LEU A 37 -15.98 0.36 -6.95
C LEU A 37 -16.12 -1.13 -7.23
N ARG A 38 -15.52 -1.62 -8.32
CA ARG A 38 -15.48 -3.04 -8.62
C ARG A 38 -14.11 -3.62 -8.24
N VAL A 39 -14.14 -4.69 -7.46
CA VAL A 39 -12.95 -5.45 -7.06
C VAL A 39 -13.08 -6.86 -7.63
N VAL A 40 -12.03 -7.32 -8.31
CA VAL A 40 -11.94 -8.67 -8.87
C VAL A 40 -10.65 -9.31 -8.36
N ALA A 41 -10.71 -10.56 -7.94
CA ALA A 41 -9.54 -11.37 -7.60
C ALA A 41 -9.56 -12.67 -8.42
N THR A 42 -8.45 -13.06 -9.07
CA THR A 42 -8.39 -14.23 -9.93
C THR A 42 -6.97 -14.84 -10.03
N ASP A 43 -6.91 -16.15 -10.25
CA ASP A 43 -5.68 -16.88 -10.61
C ASP A 43 -5.39 -16.84 -12.13
N LEU A 44 -6.22 -16.14 -12.91
CA LEU A 44 -6.23 -16.10 -14.37
C LEU A 44 -6.42 -17.45 -15.07
N CYS A 45 -6.75 -18.51 -14.34
CA CYS A 45 -6.81 -19.87 -14.86
C CYS A 45 -8.19 -20.52 -14.65
N SER A 46 -8.65 -20.57 -13.40
CA SER A 46 -9.76 -21.44 -12.99
C SER A 46 -10.71 -20.84 -11.96
N ILE A 47 -10.29 -19.77 -11.29
CA ILE A 47 -11.05 -19.15 -10.20
C ILE A 47 -11.08 -17.64 -10.35
N ALA A 48 -12.24 -17.06 -10.07
CA ALA A 48 -12.38 -15.63 -9.92
C ALA A 48 -13.43 -15.34 -8.85
N TRP A 49 -13.20 -14.26 -8.11
CA TRP A 49 -14.17 -13.65 -7.23
C TRP A 49 -14.36 -12.20 -7.64
N ASP A 50 -15.57 -11.69 -7.47
CA ASP A 50 -15.86 -10.29 -7.67
C ASP A 50 -16.80 -9.71 -6.59
N CYS A 51 -16.73 -8.39 -6.46
CA CYS A 51 -17.73 -7.60 -5.76
C CYS A 51 -17.86 -6.23 -6.43
N SER A 52 -19.01 -5.61 -6.21
CA SER A 52 -19.32 -4.25 -6.62
C SER A 52 -19.81 -3.51 -5.40
N LEU A 53 -19.09 -2.48 -4.98
CA LEU A 53 -19.40 -1.68 -3.79
C LEU A 53 -19.89 -0.32 -4.25
N ASP A 54 -21.13 0.01 -3.91
CA ASP A 54 -21.67 1.35 -4.15
C ASP A 54 -21.23 2.36 -3.07
N MET A 55 -21.80 3.57 -3.13
CA MET A 55 -21.45 4.62 -2.18
C MET A 55 -21.92 4.32 -0.75
N ASP A 56 -22.99 3.55 -0.57
CA ASP A 56 -23.51 3.19 0.74
C ASP A 56 -22.66 2.05 1.33
N ASP A 57 -22.31 1.05 0.52
CA ASP A 57 -21.37 -0.01 0.90
C ASP A 57 -20.00 0.55 1.34
N LEU A 58 -19.50 1.56 0.62
CA LEU A 58 -18.23 2.22 0.95
C LEU A 58 -18.32 3.03 2.25
N GLN A 59 -19.48 3.62 2.56
CA GLN A 59 -19.72 4.31 3.83
C GLN A 59 -19.78 3.32 4.99
N ASP A 60 -20.45 2.19 4.81
CA ASP A 60 -20.50 1.12 5.82
C ASP A 60 -19.09 0.57 6.10
N LEU A 61 -18.30 0.31 5.06
CA LEU A 61 -16.90 -0.13 5.20
C LEU A 61 -16.04 0.89 5.95
N ASN A 62 -16.25 2.18 5.70
CA ASN A 62 -15.58 3.25 6.44
C ASN A 62 -15.96 3.18 7.93
N LEU A 63 -17.25 2.98 8.24
CA LEU A 63 -17.75 2.92 9.61
C LEU A 63 -17.25 1.70 10.38
N PHE A 64 -17.12 0.53 9.75
CA PHE A 64 -16.53 -0.65 10.38
C PHE A 64 -15.02 -0.55 10.60
N SER A 65 -14.32 0.30 9.83
CA SER A 65 -12.88 0.56 10.03
C SER A 65 -12.61 1.49 11.21
N TYR A 66 -13.60 2.29 11.64
CA TYR A 66 -13.55 3.14 12.84
C TYR A 66 -14.69 2.81 13.81
N PRO A 67 -14.47 1.98 14.83
CA PRO A 67 -15.52 1.65 15.80
C PRO A 67 -15.97 2.83 16.71
N CYS A 68 -15.67 4.10 16.41
CA CYS A 68 -15.81 5.21 17.36
C CYS A 68 -16.87 6.29 17.06
N PHE A 69 -17.77 6.18 16.07
CA PHE A 69 -18.73 7.29 15.82
C PHE A 69 -20.21 6.95 15.61
N ALA A 70 -20.62 5.68 15.50
CA ALA A 70 -22.02 5.38 15.14
C ALA A 70 -22.99 5.02 16.28
N SER A 71 -22.55 4.97 17.54
CA SER A 71 -23.46 4.57 18.65
C SER A 71 -23.87 5.67 19.62
N ASP A 72 -23.21 6.83 19.64
CA ASP A 72 -23.39 7.81 20.74
C ASP A 72 -24.11 9.13 20.37
N VAL A 73 -24.81 9.20 19.23
CA VAL A 73 -25.62 10.40 18.87
C VAL A 73 -27.12 10.17 19.09
N LEU A 74 -27.51 9.40 20.10
CA LEU A 74 -28.90 9.39 20.56
C LEU A 74 -29.09 9.54 22.07
N LEU A 75 -28.03 9.67 22.88
CA LEU A 75 -28.24 9.87 24.32
C LEU A 75 -27.03 10.47 25.08
N ALA A 76 -26.56 11.66 24.71
CA ALA A 76 -25.77 12.46 25.65
C ALA A 76 -25.86 13.97 25.35
N SER A 77 -26.41 14.71 26.30
CA SER A 77 -26.28 16.16 26.38
C SER A 77 -24.81 16.54 26.59
N ASN A 78 -24.24 17.33 25.68
CA ASN A 78 -22.93 18.04 25.70
C ASN A 78 -21.80 17.48 26.57
N PRO A 79 -20.65 17.15 25.95
CA PRO A 79 -19.43 17.89 26.32
C PRO A 79 -18.47 18.21 25.14
N ASP A 80 -17.86 19.39 25.22
CA ASP A 80 -16.65 19.93 24.58
C ASP A 80 -16.40 19.87 23.04
N PRO A 81 -16.07 21.01 22.38
CA PRO A 81 -15.83 21.09 20.95
C PRO A 81 -14.34 20.92 20.63
N ASN A 82 -13.76 19.73 20.80
CA ASN A 82 -12.54 19.42 20.06
C ASN A 82 -12.28 17.90 20.02
N PRO A 83 -12.78 17.19 18.99
CA PRO A 83 -12.26 15.87 18.69
C PRO A 83 -10.83 16.05 18.19
N LYS A 84 -9.85 15.76 19.05
CA LYS A 84 -8.47 15.57 18.60
C LYS A 84 -8.51 14.39 17.63
N GLN A 85 -8.48 14.67 16.34
CA GLN A 85 -8.17 13.68 15.30
C GLN A 85 -6.82 13.06 15.66
N ASP A 86 -6.88 11.88 16.23
CA ASP A 86 -5.75 11.11 16.69
C ASP A 86 -5.06 10.46 15.48
N ASP A 87 -3.90 11.02 15.12
CA ASP A 87 -2.69 10.54 14.40
C ASP A 87 -2.75 9.48 13.27
N VAL A 88 -3.90 8.91 12.94
CA VAL A 88 -4.08 7.87 11.92
C VAL A 88 -4.30 8.50 10.53
N GLY A 89 -4.68 9.80 10.48
CA GLY A 89 -4.60 10.62 9.28
C GLY A 89 -5.49 10.17 8.12
N ILE A 90 -6.65 9.59 8.41
CA ILE A 90 -7.66 9.31 7.40
C ILE A 90 -8.77 10.32 7.65
N GLY A 91 -8.73 11.42 6.89
CA GLY A 91 -9.65 12.54 7.06
C GLY A 91 -11.10 12.09 7.00
N GLY A 92 -11.99 12.80 7.70
CA GLY A 92 -13.39 12.38 7.88
C GLY A 92 -14.27 12.41 6.61
N SER A 93 -13.68 12.57 5.42
CA SER A 93 -14.42 12.62 4.15
C SER A 93 -14.33 11.30 3.38
N CYS A 94 -15.32 11.02 2.52
CA CYS A 94 -15.31 9.83 1.67
C CYS A 94 -14.12 9.80 0.69
N SER A 95 -13.64 10.97 0.23
CA SER A 95 -12.45 11.06 -0.62
C SER A 95 -11.19 10.59 0.10
N ASP A 96 -11.03 10.98 1.37
CA ASP A 96 -9.89 10.57 2.18
C ASP A 96 -9.92 9.05 2.44
N PHE A 97 -11.11 8.50 2.67
CA PHE A 97 -11.28 7.05 2.78
C PHE A 97 -10.92 6.33 1.48
N LEU A 98 -11.37 6.83 0.32
CA LEU A 98 -11.01 6.23 -0.98
C LEU A 98 -9.51 6.31 -1.23
N ASP A 99 -8.86 7.44 -0.92
CA ASP A 99 -7.41 7.57 -1.02
C ASP A 99 -6.69 6.61 -0.08
N TYR A 100 -7.21 6.41 1.13
CA TYR A 100 -6.71 5.42 2.08
C TYR A 100 -6.91 3.98 1.58
N LEU A 101 -8.07 3.66 1.02
CA LEU A 101 -8.40 2.36 0.44
C LEU A 101 -7.46 2.02 -0.71
N TYR A 102 -7.27 2.94 -1.66
CA TYR A 102 -6.33 2.75 -2.76
C TYR A 102 -4.88 2.67 -2.30
N SER A 103 -4.51 3.44 -1.27
CA SER A 103 -3.20 3.32 -0.63
C SER A 103 -3.02 1.95 0.03
N SER A 104 -4.07 1.40 0.63
CA SER A 104 -4.07 0.08 1.25
C SER A 104 -3.91 -1.02 0.20
N PHE A 105 -4.60 -0.92 -0.93
CA PHE A 105 -4.42 -1.84 -2.07
C PHE A 105 -3.05 -1.72 -2.73
N SER A 106 -2.46 -0.52 -2.75
CA SER A 106 -1.11 -0.31 -3.29
C SER A 106 0.00 -0.76 -2.33
N SER A 107 -0.35 -1.16 -1.10
CA SER A 107 0.59 -1.65 -0.12
C SER A 107 0.96 -3.12 -0.38
N ALA A 108 2.12 -3.56 0.13
CA ALA A 108 2.51 -4.97 0.07
C ALA A 108 1.73 -5.89 1.04
N GLN A 109 0.77 -5.35 1.79
CA GLN A 109 0.03 -6.05 2.84
C GLN A 109 -1.41 -6.33 2.42
N VAL A 110 -1.58 -6.95 1.24
CA VAL A 110 -2.87 -7.44 0.77
C VAL A 110 -2.90 -8.95 0.88
N ARG A 111 -3.95 -9.46 1.53
CA ARG A 111 -4.14 -10.88 1.83
C ARG A 111 -5.54 -11.32 1.44
N LEU A 112 -5.67 -12.59 1.11
CA LEU A 112 -6.94 -13.23 0.81
C LEU A 112 -7.28 -14.21 1.94
N ARG A 113 -8.40 -13.96 2.62
CA ARG A 113 -8.90 -14.78 3.73
C ARG A 113 -10.16 -15.54 3.29
N PHE A 114 -10.37 -16.74 3.81
CA PHE A 114 -11.55 -17.55 3.52
C PHE A 114 -12.38 -17.75 4.80
N PRO A 115 -13.37 -16.88 5.06
CA PRO A 115 -14.19 -16.99 6.26
C PRO A 115 -15.18 -18.16 6.15
N ALA A 116 -15.06 -19.14 7.05
CA ALA A 116 -15.97 -20.29 7.11
C ALA A 116 -17.44 -19.92 7.37
N ALA A 117 -17.70 -18.75 7.97
CA ALA A 117 -19.05 -18.29 8.33
C ALA A 117 -19.86 -17.71 7.15
N GLN A 118 -19.22 -17.31 6.05
CA GLN A 118 -19.87 -16.62 4.93
C GLN A 118 -20.32 -17.58 3.80
N GLY A 119 -20.12 -18.88 3.98
CA GLY A 119 -20.51 -19.93 3.03
C GLY A 119 -19.33 -20.48 2.22
N PRO A 120 -19.53 -21.60 1.52
CA PRO A 120 -18.49 -22.24 0.74
C PRO A 120 -18.05 -21.35 -0.42
N GLY A 121 -16.75 -21.06 -0.48
CA GLY A 121 -16.11 -20.36 -1.60
C GLY A 121 -16.05 -18.84 -1.49
N THR A 122 -16.67 -18.19 -0.50
CA THR A 122 -16.48 -16.74 -0.31
C THR A 122 -15.06 -16.41 0.12
N ALA A 123 -14.50 -15.34 -0.43
CA ALA A 123 -13.17 -14.87 -0.09
C ALA A 123 -13.26 -13.43 0.43
N GLU A 124 -12.32 -13.02 1.26
CA GLU A 124 -12.26 -11.66 1.79
C GLU A 124 -10.89 -11.07 1.44
N LEU A 125 -10.90 -9.97 0.70
CA LEU A 125 -9.71 -9.20 0.39
C LEU A 125 -9.41 -8.27 1.56
N VAL A 126 -8.31 -8.55 2.24
CA VAL A 126 -7.87 -7.84 3.41
C VAL A 126 -6.66 -6.98 3.05
N ALA A 127 -6.78 -5.67 3.22
CA ALA A 127 -5.71 -4.72 2.94
C ALA A 127 -5.37 -3.88 4.18
N THR A 128 -4.09 -3.55 4.35
CA THR A 128 -3.64 -2.68 5.45
C THR A 128 -2.51 -1.79 4.95
N LYS A 129 -2.73 -0.47 4.92
CA LYS A 129 -1.73 0.49 4.40
C LYS A 129 -0.37 0.37 5.10
N ALA A 130 -0.37 0.29 6.44
CA ALA A 130 0.84 0.13 7.24
C ALA A 130 0.52 -0.55 8.58
N LYS A 131 1.52 -1.13 9.24
CA LYS A 131 1.34 -1.72 10.58
C LYS A 131 0.80 -0.67 11.55
N GLY A 132 -0.22 -1.03 12.32
CA GLY A 132 -0.87 -0.13 13.29
C GLY A 132 -1.99 0.74 12.71
N LEU A 133 -2.21 0.73 11.38
CA LEU A 133 -3.35 1.41 10.75
C LEU A 133 -4.57 0.48 10.62
N PRO A 134 -5.80 1.03 10.51
CA PRO A 134 -7.02 0.26 10.36
C PRO A 134 -6.95 -0.69 9.16
N ARG A 135 -7.35 -1.94 9.39
CA ARG A 135 -7.43 -2.95 8.34
C ARG A 135 -8.77 -2.82 7.62
N ILE A 136 -8.74 -2.87 6.30
CA ILE A 136 -9.93 -2.90 5.45
C ILE A 136 -10.15 -4.35 5.00
N ALA A 137 -11.39 -4.80 5.06
CA ALA A 137 -11.78 -6.15 4.66
C ALA A 137 -12.99 -6.07 3.73
N ILE A 138 -12.87 -6.62 2.53
CA ILE A 138 -13.91 -6.58 1.49
C ILE A 138 -14.30 -8.01 1.16
N SER A 139 -15.58 -8.33 1.34
CA SER A 139 -16.11 -9.65 0.98
C SER A 139 -16.26 -9.76 -0.54
N LEU A 140 -15.80 -10.87 -1.08
CA LEU A 140 -15.83 -11.21 -2.50
C LEU A 140 -16.63 -12.50 -2.71
N HIS A 141 -17.38 -12.54 -3.80
CA HIS A 141 -18.26 -13.67 -4.13
C HIS A 141 -17.69 -14.47 -5.32
N PRO A 142 -17.81 -15.81 -5.31
CA PRO A 142 -17.40 -16.63 -6.44
C PRO A 142 -18.11 -16.24 -7.72
N VAL A 143 -17.35 -16.06 -8.80
CA VAL A 143 -17.92 -15.83 -10.12
C VAL A 143 -18.51 -17.15 -10.65
N ALA A 144 -19.74 -17.10 -11.14
CA ALA A 144 -20.38 -18.26 -11.76
C ALA A 144 -19.57 -18.79 -12.94
N ALA A 145 -19.53 -20.12 -13.12
CA ALA A 145 -18.75 -20.76 -14.18
C ALA A 145 -19.09 -20.26 -15.60
N SER A 146 -20.33 -19.79 -15.82
CA SER A 146 -20.77 -19.21 -17.08
C SER A 146 -20.12 -17.86 -17.39
N ALA A 147 -19.79 -17.05 -16.38
CA ALA A 147 -19.22 -15.71 -16.53
C ALA A 147 -17.71 -15.66 -16.26
N LEU A 148 -17.14 -16.72 -15.70
CA LEU A 148 -15.74 -16.80 -15.27
C LEU A 148 -14.74 -16.39 -16.36
N LYS A 149 -14.92 -16.92 -17.58
CA LYS A 149 -14.02 -16.63 -18.71
C LYS A 149 -14.07 -15.16 -19.11
N ASP A 150 -15.27 -14.58 -19.11
CA ASP A 150 -15.47 -13.18 -19.48
C ASP A 150 -14.82 -12.27 -18.42
N VAL A 151 -15.00 -12.58 -17.14
CA VAL A 151 -14.34 -11.83 -16.05
C VAL A 151 -12.81 -11.92 -16.13
N ILE A 152 -12.25 -13.10 -16.43
CA ILE A 152 -10.79 -13.25 -16.63
C ILE A 152 -10.31 -12.49 -17.86
N ALA A 153 -11.07 -12.50 -18.95
CA ALA A 153 -10.74 -11.77 -20.17
C ALA A 153 -10.74 -10.25 -19.92
N ASP A 154 -11.77 -9.72 -19.25
CA ASP A 154 -11.88 -8.32 -18.85
C ASP A 154 -10.72 -7.92 -17.94
N PHE A 155 -10.41 -8.76 -16.95
CA PHE A 155 -9.27 -8.56 -16.07
C PHE A 155 -7.95 -8.47 -16.86
N SER A 156 -7.73 -9.41 -17.78
CA SER A 156 -6.51 -9.50 -18.59
C SER A 156 -6.36 -8.29 -19.50
N LEU A 157 -7.47 -7.83 -20.10
CA LEU A 157 -7.50 -6.64 -20.93
C LEU A 157 -7.16 -5.38 -20.13
N ALA A 158 -7.76 -5.24 -18.94
CA ALA A 158 -7.47 -4.12 -18.04
C ALA A 158 -6.00 -4.13 -17.58
N LEU A 159 -5.45 -5.30 -17.25
CA LEU A 159 -4.05 -5.47 -16.87
C LEU A 159 -3.11 -5.07 -18.01
N TYR A 160 -3.39 -5.51 -19.23
CA TYR A 160 -2.59 -5.16 -20.41
C TYR A 160 -2.64 -3.65 -20.70
N ALA A 161 -3.83 -3.02 -20.61
CA ALA A 161 -3.97 -1.57 -20.78
C ALA A 161 -3.14 -0.80 -19.73
N SER A 162 -3.17 -1.23 -18.47
CA SER A 162 -2.37 -0.65 -17.39
C SER A 162 -0.86 -0.85 -17.63
N TYR A 163 -0.44 -2.03 -18.08
CA TYR A 163 0.94 -2.30 -18.44
C TYR A 163 1.42 -1.37 -19.56
N LYS A 164 0.63 -1.23 -20.63
CA LYS A 164 1.01 -0.45 -21.81
C LYS A 164 1.19 1.03 -21.48
N THR A 165 0.35 1.59 -20.61
CA THR A 165 0.49 2.97 -20.12
C THR A 165 1.71 3.16 -19.23
N LYS A 166 1.98 2.22 -18.30
CA LYS A 166 3.19 2.25 -17.46
C LYS A 166 4.48 2.11 -18.28
N GLN A 167 4.48 1.22 -19.27
CA GLN A 167 5.61 1.01 -20.16
C GLN A 167 5.95 2.29 -20.95
N GLU A 168 4.94 2.95 -21.51
CA GLU A 168 5.12 4.20 -22.25
C GLU A 168 5.62 5.35 -21.35
N HIS A 169 5.14 5.42 -20.10
CA HIS A 169 5.66 6.39 -19.13
C HIS A 169 7.13 6.11 -18.79
N ALA A 170 7.47 4.84 -18.53
CA ALA A 170 8.84 4.44 -18.21
C ALA A 170 9.80 4.71 -19.39
N SER A 171 9.38 4.48 -20.64
CA SER A 171 10.21 4.76 -21.81
C SER A 171 10.47 6.26 -21.98
N ARG A 172 9.46 7.11 -21.75
CA ARG A 172 9.61 8.58 -21.80
C ARG A 172 10.54 9.09 -20.70
N GLU A 173 10.44 8.55 -19.49
CA GLU A 173 11.36 8.88 -18.40
C GLU A 173 12.79 8.46 -18.71
N GLN A 174 12.98 7.25 -19.25
CA GLN A 174 14.31 6.77 -19.65
C GLN A 174 14.94 7.66 -20.73
N GLU A 175 14.16 8.13 -21.70
CA GLU A 175 14.61 9.07 -22.72
C GLU A 175 15.04 10.40 -22.10
N ARG A 176 14.22 10.97 -21.21
CA ARG A 176 14.56 12.21 -20.47
C ARG A 176 15.85 12.07 -19.68
N VAL A 177 16.04 10.96 -18.97
CA VAL A 177 17.28 10.67 -18.22
C VAL A 177 18.48 10.58 -19.16
N SER A 178 18.31 9.96 -20.33
CA SER A 178 19.38 9.81 -21.32
C SER A 178 19.82 11.19 -21.87
N GLN A 179 18.86 12.04 -22.25
CA GLN A 179 19.13 13.41 -22.71
C GLN A 179 19.82 14.28 -21.65
N LEU A 180 19.39 14.16 -20.39
CA LEU A 180 20.03 14.86 -19.26
C LEU A 180 21.47 14.37 -19.02
N MET A 181 21.70 13.06 -19.09
CA MET A 181 23.02 12.48 -18.91
C MET A 181 23.99 12.91 -20.01
N GLU A 182 23.53 12.98 -21.27
CA GLU A 182 24.31 13.51 -22.40
C GLU A 182 24.66 14.99 -22.22
N SER A 183 23.70 15.79 -21.75
CA SER A 183 23.91 17.22 -21.44
C SER A 183 24.94 17.42 -20.32
N LEU A 184 24.87 16.62 -19.26
CA LEU A 184 25.84 16.64 -18.16
C LEU A 184 27.25 16.20 -18.62
N ALA A 185 27.34 15.18 -19.47
CA ALA A 185 28.61 14.75 -20.04
C ALA A 185 29.24 15.87 -20.88
N SER A 186 28.44 16.53 -21.72
CA SER A 186 28.88 17.67 -22.53
C SER A 186 29.33 18.86 -21.68
N GLN A 187 28.66 19.13 -20.55
CA GLN A 187 29.06 20.18 -19.61
C GLN A 187 30.44 19.93 -18.98
N ARG A 188 30.81 18.65 -18.74
CA ARG A 188 32.13 18.29 -18.18
C ARG A 188 33.28 18.42 -19.18
N VAL A 189 33.02 18.34 -20.49
CA VAL A 189 34.06 18.45 -21.53
C VAL A 189 34.50 19.90 -21.75
N VAL A 190 33.59 20.86 -21.56
CA VAL A 190 33.86 22.30 -21.78
C VAL A 190 34.68 22.93 -20.64
N ALA A 191 34.73 22.29 -19.47
CA ALA A 191 35.57 22.71 -18.35
C ALA A 191 36.97 22.05 -18.41
N SER A 192 37.72 22.30 -19.49
CA SER A 192 39.17 22.00 -19.54
C SER A 192 39.98 23.31 -19.54
N PRO A 193 41.11 23.37 -18.81
CA PRO A 193 41.73 24.60 -18.33
C PRO A 193 42.47 25.34 -19.44
N SER A 194 42.23 26.65 -19.56
CA SER A 194 43.11 27.52 -20.33
C SER A 194 44.49 27.59 -19.66
N LYS A 195 45.53 27.59 -20.50
CA LYS A 195 46.95 27.65 -20.12
C LYS A 195 47.22 28.95 -19.32
N VAL A 196 47.57 28.82 -18.04
CA VAL A 196 48.13 29.91 -17.21
C VAL A 196 49.30 29.32 -16.39
N PRO A 197 50.48 29.98 -16.31
CA PRO A 197 51.74 29.40 -15.80
C PRO A 197 51.73 29.15 -14.27
N PRO A 198 52.70 28.39 -13.70
CA PRO A 198 52.52 27.72 -12.41
C PRO A 198 52.70 28.71 -11.26
N ALA A 199 51.61 28.98 -10.54
CA ALA A 199 51.65 29.70 -9.28
C ALA A 199 51.02 28.86 -8.16
N LYS A 200 51.92 28.33 -7.32
CA LYS A 200 51.76 27.88 -5.93
C LYS A 200 50.58 26.96 -5.59
N ALA A 201 50.95 25.74 -5.19
CA ALA A 201 50.10 24.69 -4.65
C ALA A 201 49.12 25.22 -3.58
N VAL A 202 47.84 25.28 -3.94
CA VAL A 202 46.75 25.40 -2.98
C VAL A 202 46.45 24.01 -2.45
N LYS A 203 46.72 23.82 -1.16
CA LYS A 203 46.50 22.60 -0.39
C LYS A 203 44.99 22.34 -0.29
N TRP A 204 44.50 21.37 -1.04
CA TRP A 204 43.12 20.91 -0.93
C TRP A 204 42.90 20.27 0.45
N VAL A 205 42.09 20.93 1.28
CA VAL A 205 41.56 20.33 2.51
C VAL A 205 40.37 19.49 2.10
N ALA A 206 40.46 18.18 2.30
CA ALA A 206 39.39 17.23 2.02
C ALA A 206 38.12 17.60 2.82
N PRO A 207 36.91 17.41 2.27
CA PRO A 207 35.69 17.57 3.04
C PRO A 207 35.66 16.47 4.11
N VAL A 208 35.82 16.89 5.37
CA VAL A 208 35.62 16.02 6.53
C VAL A 208 34.15 15.61 6.56
N SER A 209 33.90 14.34 6.24
CA SER A 209 32.63 13.68 6.53
C SER A 209 32.39 13.77 8.05
N ARG A 210 31.39 14.57 8.46
CA ARG A 210 30.89 14.58 9.84
C ARG A 210 30.14 13.28 10.09
N ARG A 211 30.87 12.22 10.43
CA ARG A 211 30.28 11.02 11.05
C ARG A 211 29.74 11.46 12.42
N ALA A 212 28.42 11.46 12.58
CA ALA A 212 27.79 11.67 13.87
C ALA A 212 28.30 10.58 14.84
N ARG A 213 29.14 10.98 15.79
CA ARG A 213 29.51 10.13 16.93
C ARG A 213 28.34 10.16 17.89
N VAL A 214 27.47 9.17 17.81
CA VAL A 214 26.55 8.83 18.89
C VAL A 214 27.44 8.49 20.09
N ARG A 215 27.37 9.30 21.15
CA ARG A 215 28.04 9.03 22.42
C ARG A 215 27.55 7.66 22.91
N GLY A 216 28.48 6.74 23.10
CA GLY A 216 28.22 5.50 23.83
C GLY A 216 27.71 5.84 25.23
N ALA A 217 26.65 5.15 25.64
CA ALA A 217 26.32 5.02 27.04
C ALA A 217 27.35 4.04 27.64
N LEU A 218 28.14 4.55 28.58
CA LEU A 218 29.00 3.74 29.45
C LEU A 218 28.10 3.16 30.55
N LEU A 219 28.28 1.86 30.78
CA LEU A 219 27.67 1.02 31.80
C LEU A 219 27.78 1.64 33.21
N GLN A 220 26.76 1.43 34.03
CA GLN A 220 26.94 1.28 35.46
C GLN A 220 26.30 -0.04 35.87
N ASP A 221 27.16 -1.04 36.03
CA ASP A 221 26.88 -2.19 36.87
C ASP A 221 26.82 -1.69 38.32
N THR A 222 25.80 -2.09 39.05
CA THR A 222 25.78 -2.03 40.51
C THR A 222 25.35 -3.39 40.98
N GLU A 223 26.37 -4.18 41.29
CA GLU A 223 26.30 -5.37 42.13
C GLU A 223 26.39 -4.88 43.59
N GLU A 224 25.85 -5.68 44.52
CA GLU A 224 25.79 -5.57 46.00
C GLU A 224 24.36 -5.31 46.52
N ASN A 225 23.80 -6.06 47.48
CA ASN A 225 24.25 -7.24 48.21
C ASN A 225 23.02 -7.85 48.92
N ASP A 226 23.18 -9.08 49.40
CA ASP A 226 22.26 -9.88 50.22
C ASP A 226 21.71 -9.16 51.47
N ASP A 227 20.51 -9.54 51.93
CA ASP A 227 20.27 -10.03 53.30
C ASP A 227 18.80 -10.47 53.53
N ASP A 228 18.68 -11.56 54.31
CA ASP A 228 17.52 -12.17 54.98
C ASP A 228 16.37 -11.25 55.42
N ASP A 229 15.11 -11.74 55.39
CA ASP A 229 14.44 -12.29 56.59
C ASP A 229 12.92 -12.53 56.34
N SER A 230 12.45 -13.72 56.77
CA SER A 230 11.07 -14.14 57.10
C SER A 230 10.00 -14.36 56.01
#